data_AF-A0A2X4URC4-F1
#
_entry.id   AF-A0A2X4URC4-F1
#
_cell.length_a   1.000
_cell.length_b   1.000
_cell.length_c   1.000
_cell.angle_alpha   90.00
_cell.angle_beta   90.00
_cell.angle_gamma   90.00
#
_symmetry.space_group_name_H-M   'P 1'
#
loop_
_entity.id
_entity.type
_entity.pdbx_description
1 polymer ?
#
loop_
_entity_poly.entity_id
_entity_poly.type
_entity_poly.pdbx_seq_one_letter_code
_entity_poly.pdbx_strand_id
1 'polypeptide(L)'
;MVRFQRTNLESLVDQINAAGYGLTLGIHTRIDETIARVTDRAKVGNLYVNRNMVGAVVGVQPFGGEGLSGTGPKAGGPLYLYRLLANRPDDAVQRTLNRQDDERPLEATARPLLLKAHQALEQWAVAEKHSDLVQLAQRYAELGQGGTVRPLPGPTGRTQHLRPAAA
;
A
#
# COMPACT_ATOMS: atom_id res chain seq x y z
N MET A 1 -13.31 8.43 -24.98
CA MET A 1 -12.13 7.55 -25.14
C MET A 1 -10.96 8.39 -25.60
N VAL A 2 -9.81 8.30 -24.91
CA VAL A 2 -8.59 9.05 -25.26
C VAL A 2 -7.57 8.08 -25.87
N ARG A 3 -6.83 8.52 -26.90
CA ARG A 3 -5.73 7.76 -27.51
C ARG A 3 -4.40 8.37 -27.08
N PHE A 4 -3.37 7.54 -26.93
CA PHE A 4 -2.03 7.99 -26.55
C PHE A 4 -0.97 7.16 -27.29
N GLN A 5 0.23 7.71 -27.45
CA GLN A 5 1.39 6.97 -27.96
C GLN A 5 2.10 6.25 -26.81
N ARG A 6 2.72 5.10 -27.07
CA ARG A 6 3.39 4.27 -26.04
C ARG A 6 4.45 5.04 -25.25
N THR A 7 5.17 5.96 -25.90
CA THR A 7 6.17 6.85 -25.30
C THR A 7 5.56 7.78 -24.26
N ASN A 8 4.28 8.14 -24.40
CA ASN A 8 3.57 9.05 -23.52
C ASN A 8 2.80 8.34 -22.39
N LEU A 9 3.03 7.03 -22.17
CA LEU A 9 2.33 6.26 -21.14
C LEU A 9 2.43 6.89 -19.75
N GLU A 10 3.62 7.34 -19.35
CA GLU A 10 3.81 7.93 -18.03
C GLU A 10 3.09 9.27 -17.86
N SER A 11 3.16 10.12 -18.89
CA SER A 11 2.40 11.38 -18.91
C SER A 11 0.89 11.13 -18.84
N LEU A 12 0.39 10.06 -19.46
CA LEU A 12 -1.01 9.68 -19.34
C LEU A 12 -1.37 9.28 -17.90
N VAL A 13 -0.52 8.49 -17.23
CA VAL A 13 -0.74 8.13 -15.82
C VAL A 13 -0.70 9.37 -14.93
N ASP A 14 0.17 10.33 -15.21
CA ASP A 14 0.20 11.61 -14.49
C ASP A 14 -1.08 12.41 -14.67
N GLN A 15 -1.62 12.46 -15.90
CA GLN A 15 -2.89 13.13 -16.17
C GLN A 15 -4.05 12.46 -15.42
N ILE A 16 -4.05 11.12 -15.32
CA ILE A 16 -5.02 10.37 -14.52
C ILE A 16 -4.89 10.75 -13.04
N ASN A 17 -3.66 10.75 -12.50
CA ASN A 17 -3.40 11.12 -11.11
C ASN A 17 -3.79 12.58 -10.83
N ALA A 18 -3.58 13.49 -11.78
CA ALA A 18 -3.88 14.92 -11.67
C ALA A 18 -5.38 15.22 -11.57
N ALA A 19 -6.25 14.27 -11.94
CA ALA A 19 -7.70 14.40 -11.72
C ALA A 19 -8.06 14.43 -10.22
N GLY A 20 -7.15 14.05 -9.33
CA GLY A 20 -7.33 14.07 -7.88
C GLY A 20 -8.15 12.90 -7.33
N TYR A 21 -8.75 12.08 -8.20
CA TYR A 21 -9.39 10.81 -7.83
C TYR A 21 -8.38 9.66 -7.88
N GLY A 22 -8.66 8.60 -7.11
CA GLY A 22 -7.77 7.46 -6.96
C GLY A 22 -8.48 6.20 -6.50
N LEU A 23 -9.62 5.82 -7.11
CA LEU A 23 -10.40 4.65 -6.68
C LEU A 23 -9.93 3.35 -7.34
N THR A 24 -10.18 3.20 -8.64
CA THR A 24 -9.86 1.98 -9.40
C THR A 24 -9.08 2.29 -10.68
N LEU A 25 -8.08 1.49 -11.01
CA LEU A 25 -7.38 1.53 -12.31
C LEU A 25 -7.29 0.13 -12.93
N GLY A 26 -7.55 0.04 -14.22
CA GLY A 26 -7.40 -1.18 -15.01
C GLY A 26 -6.26 -1.08 -16.00
N ILE A 27 -5.46 -2.15 -16.12
CA ILE A 27 -4.38 -2.26 -17.10
C ILE A 27 -4.57 -3.55 -17.87
N HIS A 28 -4.57 -3.48 -19.20
CA HIS A 28 -4.56 -4.64 -20.08
C HIS A 28 -3.25 -4.69 -20.86
N THR A 29 -2.36 -5.61 -20.51
CA THR A 29 -1.06 -5.80 -21.15
C THR A 29 -0.49 -7.17 -20.80
N ARG A 30 0.36 -7.72 -21.68
CA ARG A 30 1.17 -8.92 -21.42
C ARG A 30 2.63 -8.60 -21.09
N ILE A 31 2.97 -7.32 -20.98
CA ILE A 31 4.35 -6.83 -20.82
C ILE A 31 4.54 -6.45 -19.35
N ASP A 32 5.35 -7.22 -18.63
CA ASP A 32 5.56 -7.06 -17.18
C ASP A 32 6.17 -5.69 -16.84
N GLU A 33 7.08 -5.19 -17.69
CA GLU A 33 7.67 -3.86 -17.52
C GLU A 33 6.62 -2.75 -17.62
N THR A 34 5.55 -2.97 -18.38
CA THR A 34 4.44 -2.02 -18.47
C THR A 34 3.56 -2.09 -17.22
N ILE A 35 3.33 -3.29 -16.67
CA ILE A 35 2.60 -3.48 -15.42
C ILE A 35 3.34 -2.78 -14.28
N ALA A 36 4.65 -3.03 -14.15
CA ALA A 36 5.49 -2.42 -13.13
C ALA A 36 5.47 -0.89 -13.23
N ARG A 37 5.77 -0.32 -14.41
CA ARG A 37 5.79 1.14 -14.62
C ARG A 37 4.48 1.84 -14.27
N VAL A 38 3.33 1.23 -14.60
CA VAL A 38 2.04 1.83 -14.26
C VAL A 38 1.71 1.62 -12.79
N THR A 39 1.98 0.44 -12.23
CA THR A 39 1.71 0.14 -10.82
C THR A 39 2.52 1.02 -9.87
N ASP A 40 3.78 1.31 -10.21
CA ASP A 40 4.66 2.14 -9.39
C ASP A 40 4.30 3.64 -9.45
N ARG A 41 3.63 4.07 -10.53
CA ARG A 41 3.28 5.49 -10.77
C ARG A 41 1.83 5.83 -10.44
N ALA A 42 0.93 4.86 -10.50
CA ALA A 42 -0.50 5.07 -10.29
C ALA A 42 -0.81 5.39 -8.83
N LYS A 43 -1.59 6.46 -8.62
CA LYS A 43 -2.11 6.86 -7.30
C LYS A 43 -3.56 6.42 -7.18
N VAL A 44 -3.75 5.11 -6.97
CA VAL A 44 -5.08 4.50 -6.86
C VAL A 44 -5.14 3.47 -5.74
N GLY A 45 -6.32 3.34 -5.15
CA GLY A 45 -6.59 2.33 -4.15
C GLY A 45 -6.60 0.91 -4.70
N ASN A 46 -7.24 0.66 -5.84
CA ASN A 46 -7.48 -0.68 -6.35
C ASN A 46 -7.02 -0.81 -7.81
N LEU A 47 -5.94 -1.55 -8.03
CA LEU A 47 -5.36 -1.77 -9.36
C LEU A 47 -5.69 -3.18 -9.85
N TYR A 48 -6.16 -3.28 -11.10
CA TYR A 48 -6.62 -4.51 -11.74
C TYR A 48 -5.84 -4.76 -13.03
N VAL A 49 -5.13 -5.88 -13.10
CA VAL A 49 -4.36 -6.27 -14.29
C VAL A 49 -5.11 -7.37 -15.04
N ASN A 50 -5.33 -7.17 -16.34
CA ASN A 50 -5.95 -8.12 -17.27
C ASN A 50 -7.32 -8.66 -16.81
N ARG A 51 -8.12 -7.81 -16.18
CA ARG A 51 -9.48 -8.13 -15.71
C ARG A 51 -10.34 -6.88 -15.58
N ASN A 52 -11.64 -7.07 -15.35
CA ASN A 52 -12.55 -5.96 -15.04
C ASN A 52 -12.16 -5.22 -13.74
N MET A 53 -12.60 -3.97 -13.63
CA MET A 53 -12.29 -3.05 -12.52
C MET A 53 -13.38 -3.00 -11.45
N VAL A 54 -14.31 -3.96 -11.45
CA VAL A 54 -15.51 -3.96 -10.60
C VAL A 54 -15.62 -5.25 -9.79
N GLY A 55 -16.52 -5.27 -8.81
CA GLY A 55 -16.82 -6.48 -8.02
C GLY A 55 -15.69 -6.88 -7.08
N ALA A 56 -15.14 -5.91 -6.35
CA ALA A 56 -14.18 -6.21 -5.28
C ALA A 56 -14.82 -7.12 -4.22
N VAL A 57 -14.18 -8.24 -3.94
CA VAL A 57 -14.65 -9.24 -2.99
C VAL A 57 -14.11 -8.93 -1.60
N VAL A 58 -14.99 -8.84 -0.60
CA VAL A 58 -14.64 -8.55 0.80
C VAL A 58 -13.64 -9.58 1.33
N GLY A 59 -12.61 -9.14 2.05
CA GLY A 59 -11.55 -9.99 2.60
C GLY A 59 -10.53 -10.51 1.57
N VAL A 60 -10.74 -10.22 0.29
CA VAL A 60 -9.91 -10.70 -0.82
C VAL A 60 -9.32 -9.50 -1.58
N GLN A 61 -10.14 -8.50 -1.90
CA GLN A 61 -9.72 -7.17 -2.39
C GLN A 61 -10.26 -6.09 -1.45
N PRO A 62 -9.52 -5.69 -0.39
CA PRO A 62 -9.87 -4.51 0.39
C PRO A 62 -10.10 -3.31 -0.54
N PHE A 63 -11.26 -2.67 -0.43
CA PHE A 63 -11.72 -1.68 -1.39
C PHE A 63 -11.78 -0.27 -0.80
N GLY A 64 -11.31 0.71 -1.55
CA GLY A 64 -11.32 2.12 -1.17
C GLY A 64 -10.17 2.87 -1.81
N GLY A 65 -10.39 4.13 -2.19
CA GLY A 65 -9.43 4.95 -2.90
C GLY A 65 -8.62 5.89 -2.01
N GLU A 66 -7.94 6.81 -2.66
CA GLU A 66 -7.26 7.96 -2.05
C GLU A 66 -7.65 9.28 -2.75
N GLY A 67 -7.19 10.40 -2.21
CA GLY A 67 -7.54 11.74 -2.71
C GLY A 67 -9.05 12.00 -2.61
N LEU A 68 -9.63 12.51 -3.69
CA LEU A 68 -11.08 12.77 -3.79
C LEU A 68 -11.93 11.48 -3.75
N SER A 69 -11.31 10.30 -3.84
CA SER A 69 -12.01 9.01 -3.77
C SER A 69 -12.20 8.47 -2.36
N GLY A 70 -11.65 9.12 -1.34
CA GLY A 70 -11.91 8.79 0.06
C GLY A 70 -10.70 8.89 0.97
N THR A 71 -10.95 8.82 2.27
CA THR A 71 -9.94 8.95 3.32
C THR A 71 -9.31 7.62 3.72
N GLY A 72 -9.93 6.50 3.32
CA GLY A 72 -9.68 5.20 3.93
C GLY A 72 -10.07 5.16 5.42
N PRO A 73 -9.72 4.06 6.13
CA PRO A 73 -9.10 2.83 5.62
C PRO A 73 -10.02 2.04 4.68
N LYS A 74 -9.45 1.10 3.92
CA LYS A 74 -10.19 0.28 2.95
C LYS A 74 -11.25 -0.60 3.63
N ALA A 75 -12.48 -0.53 3.13
CA ALA A 75 -13.56 -1.41 3.54
C ALA A 75 -13.24 -2.86 3.16
N GLY A 76 -13.66 -3.80 4.02
CA GLY A 76 -13.32 -5.22 3.85
C GLY A 76 -11.83 -5.54 4.01
N GLY A 77 -11.02 -4.58 4.48
CA GLY A 77 -9.61 -4.75 4.83
C GLY A 77 -9.37 -4.84 6.34
N PRO A 78 -8.16 -5.23 6.75
CA PRO A 78 -7.83 -5.51 8.15
C PRO A 78 -7.84 -4.28 9.06
N LEU A 79 -7.86 -3.07 8.48
CA LEU A 79 -7.75 -1.80 9.20
C LEU A 79 -9.11 -1.15 9.50
N TYR A 80 -10.19 -1.60 8.85
CA TYR A 80 -11.45 -0.86 8.85
C TYR A 80 -12.07 -0.74 10.25
N LEU A 81 -12.14 -1.86 10.97
CA LEU A 81 -12.74 -1.90 12.31
C LEU A 81 -11.96 -1.05 13.32
N TYR A 82 -10.64 -0.96 13.19
CA TYR A 82 -9.81 -0.14 14.06
C TYR A 82 -10.11 1.35 13.96
N ARG A 83 -10.68 1.82 12.84
CA ARG A 83 -11.10 3.22 12.69
C ARG A 83 -12.38 3.55 13.46
N LEU A 84 -13.17 2.54 13.82
CA LEU A 84 -14.44 2.68 14.52
C LEU A 84 -14.29 2.67 16.05
N LEU A 85 -13.09 2.36 16.56
CA LEU A 85 -12.80 2.38 17.99
C LEU A 85 -12.37 3.78 18.44
N ALA A 86 -12.86 4.22 19.60
CA ALA A 86 -12.39 5.45 20.23
C ALA A 86 -10.90 5.36 20.61
N ASN A 87 -10.47 4.18 21.06
CA ASN A 87 -9.09 3.86 21.38
C ASN A 87 -8.77 2.44 20.92
N ARG A 88 -7.54 2.21 20.46
CA ARG A 88 -7.00 0.88 20.16
C ARG A 88 -5.56 0.80 20.71
N PRO A 89 -5.08 -0.40 21.06
CA PRO A 89 -3.65 -0.60 21.26
C PRO A 89 -2.87 -0.24 20.00
N ASP A 90 -1.67 0.34 20.17
CA ASP A 90 -0.87 0.81 19.05
C ASP A 90 -0.41 -0.33 18.12
N ASP A 91 -0.15 -1.49 18.69
CA ASP A 91 0.24 -2.74 18.02
C ASP A 91 -0.94 -3.52 17.41
N ALA A 92 -2.19 -3.07 17.58
CA ALA A 92 -3.36 -3.84 17.14
C ALA A 92 -3.35 -4.19 15.64
N VAL A 93 -2.87 -3.25 14.81
CA VAL A 93 -2.72 -3.48 13.36
C VAL A 93 -1.67 -4.56 13.09
N GLN A 94 -0.50 -4.45 13.74
CA GLN A 94 0.58 -5.41 13.59
C GLN A 94 0.14 -6.82 14.02
N ARG A 95 -0.54 -6.95 15.18
CA ARG A 95 -1.09 -8.23 15.63
C ARG A 95 -2.07 -8.85 14.64
N THR A 96 -2.91 -8.04 13.99
CA THR A 96 -3.81 -8.56 12.94
C THR A 96 -3.04 -9.05 11.72
N LEU A 97 -2.03 -8.31 11.29
CA LEU A 97 -1.25 -8.66 10.11
C LEU A 97 -0.33 -9.86 10.36
N ASN A 98 0.33 -9.95 11.52
CA ASN A 98 1.19 -11.07 11.88
C ASN A 98 0.46 -12.42 11.82
N ARG A 99 -0.80 -12.48 12.26
CA ARG A 99 -1.62 -13.70 12.13
C ARG A 99 -1.80 -14.15 10.68
N GLN A 100 -1.89 -13.20 9.75
CA GLN A 100 -1.96 -13.51 8.32
C GLN A 100 -0.58 -13.93 7.79
N ASP A 101 0.48 -13.27 8.27
CA ASP A 101 1.86 -13.51 7.84
C ASP A 101 2.35 -14.91 8.25
N ASP A 102 1.86 -15.44 9.38
CA ASP A 102 2.13 -16.82 9.84
C ASP A 102 1.55 -17.88 8.89
N GLU A 103 0.42 -17.59 8.24
CA GLU A 103 -0.19 -18.49 7.24
C GLU A 103 0.42 -18.32 5.85
N ARG A 104 0.75 -17.07 5.49
CA ARG A 104 1.30 -16.71 4.18
C ARG A 104 2.39 -15.65 4.36
N PRO A 105 3.67 -16.03 4.18
CA PRO A 105 4.78 -15.11 4.37
C PRO A 105 4.65 -13.83 3.55
N LEU A 106 4.92 -12.70 4.20
CA LEU A 106 4.97 -11.39 3.56
C LEU A 106 6.28 -11.19 2.79
N GLU A 107 6.27 -10.36 1.76
CA GLU A 107 7.48 -9.87 1.11
C GLU A 107 7.85 -8.49 1.69
N ALA A 108 9.11 -8.30 2.09
CA ALA A 108 9.60 -7.05 2.68
C ALA A 108 10.88 -6.54 2.02
N THR A 109 11.14 -6.89 0.77
CA THR A 109 12.38 -6.53 0.05
C THR A 109 12.60 -5.02 -0.04
N ALA A 110 11.53 -4.22 -0.14
CA ALA A 110 11.60 -2.76 -0.17
C ALA A 110 11.78 -2.12 1.22
N ARG A 111 11.50 -2.84 2.30
CA ARG A 111 11.46 -2.28 3.66
C ARG A 111 12.81 -1.76 4.15
N PRO A 112 13.96 -2.46 3.99
CA PRO A 112 15.26 -1.93 4.43
C PRO A 112 15.62 -0.59 3.77
N LEU A 113 15.25 -0.41 2.50
CA LEU A 113 15.50 0.84 1.79
C LEU A 113 14.69 2.00 2.39
N LEU A 114 13.41 1.76 2.68
CA LEU A 114 12.52 2.77 3.27
C LEU A 114 12.91 3.12 4.72
N LEU A 115 13.48 2.17 5.46
CA LEU A 115 13.93 2.41 6.84
C LEU A 115 15.24 3.20 6.93
N LYS A 116 15.98 3.42 5.84
CA LYS A 116 17.26 4.16 5.90
C LYS A 116 17.11 5.57 6.47
N ALA A 117 16.08 6.30 6.04
CA ALA A 117 15.82 7.65 6.54
C ALA A 117 15.47 7.64 8.03
N HIS A 118 14.74 6.60 8.44
CA HIS A 118 14.37 6.39 9.83
C HIS A 118 15.58 6.09 10.72
N GLN A 119 16.48 5.21 10.26
CA GLN A 119 17.74 4.90 10.94
C GLN A 119 18.65 6.12 11.05
N ALA A 120 18.71 6.96 10.01
CA ALA A 120 19.47 8.20 10.05
C ALA A 120 18.92 9.18 11.11
N LEU A 121 17.59 9.31 11.21
CA LEU A 121 16.93 10.11 12.24
C LEU A 121 17.23 9.58 13.64
N GLU A 122 17.15 8.26 13.83
CA GLU A 122 17.47 7.62 15.12
C GLU A 122 18.93 7.88 15.52
N GLN A 123 19.88 7.69 14.60
CA GLN A 123 21.32 7.91 14.85
C GLN A 123 21.61 9.38 15.24
N TRP A 124 21.00 10.32 14.54
CA TRP A 124 21.10 11.74 14.87
C TRP A 124 20.49 12.04 16.25
N ALA A 125 19.31 11.49 16.54
CA ALA A 125 18.63 11.69 17.82
C ALA A 125 19.44 11.13 19.00
N VAL A 126 20.14 10.00 18.81
CA VAL A 126 21.09 9.46 19.78
C VAL A 126 22.26 10.42 20.01
N ALA A 127 22.85 10.96 18.93
CA ALA A 127 23.98 11.88 19.02
C ALA A 127 23.63 13.17 19.78
N GLU A 128 22.44 13.72 19.52
CA GLU A 128 21.92 14.93 20.16
C GLU A 128 21.25 14.67 21.52
N LYS A 129 21.26 13.41 22.00
CA LYS A 129 20.68 12.98 23.29
C LYS A 129 19.17 13.23 23.41
N HIS A 130 18.43 13.14 22.31
CA HIS A 130 16.97 13.20 22.28
C HIS A 130 16.34 11.83 22.57
N SER A 131 16.37 11.38 23.83
CA SER A 131 15.90 10.05 24.25
C SER A 131 14.46 9.72 23.81
N ASP A 132 13.56 10.69 23.90
CA ASP A 132 12.15 10.49 23.57
C ASP A 132 11.95 10.29 22.07
N LEU A 133 12.73 11.01 21.25
CA LEU A 133 12.72 10.87 19.80
C LEU A 133 13.29 9.53 19.36
N VAL A 134 14.34 9.04 20.04
CA VAL A 134 14.89 7.70 19.79
C VAL A 134 13.83 6.63 20.02
N GLN A 135 13.12 6.67 21.16
CA GLN A 135 12.05 5.71 21.47
C GLN A 135 10.90 5.79 20.46
N LEU A 136 10.49 7.01 20.09
CA LEU A 136 9.42 7.21 19.11
C LEU A 136 9.82 6.71 17.72
N ALA A 137 11.07 6.96 17.32
CA ALA A 137 11.63 6.44 16.08
C ALA A 137 11.54 4.91 16.09
N GLN A 138 12.24 4.24 17.00
CA GLN A 138 12.26 2.77 17.09
C GLN A 138 10.85 2.15 17.04
N ARG A 139 9.91 2.76 17.76
CA ARG A 139 8.50 2.36 17.77
C ARG A 139 7.83 2.47 16.39
N TYR A 140 8.03 3.55 15.66
CA TYR A 140 7.49 3.69 14.30
C TYR A 140 8.16 2.73 13.30
N ALA A 141 9.46 2.47 13.44
CA ALA A 141 10.14 1.46 12.62
C ALA A 141 9.60 0.04 12.86
N GLU A 142 9.28 -0.29 14.11
CA GLU A 142 8.72 -1.58 14.48
C GLU A 142 7.28 -1.75 13.98
N LEU A 143 6.42 -0.76 14.28
CA LEU A 143 4.98 -0.86 13.99
C LEU A 143 4.63 -0.55 12.53
N GLY A 144 5.42 0.29 11.86
CA GLY A 144 5.16 0.74 10.49
C GLY A 144 5.13 -0.44 9.52
N GLN A 145 4.21 -0.43 8.54
CA GLN A 145 4.05 -1.52 7.58
C GLN A 145 4.48 -1.14 6.15
N GLY A 146 5.07 0.04 5.98
CA GLY A 146 5.63 0.50 4.71
C GLY A 146 6.66 -0.49 4.16
N GLY A 147 6.64 -0.68 2.85
CA GLY A 147 7.56 -1.59 2.15
C GLY A 147 7.25 -3.08 2.30
N THR A 148 6.09 -3.43 2.89
CA THR A 148 5.60 -4.82 2.94
C THR A 148 4.59 -5.09 1.83
N VAL A 149 4.58 -6.31 1.31
CA VAL A 149 3.60 -6.80 0.34
C VAL A 149 3.06 -8.13 0.87
N ARG A 150 1.74 -8.21 1.03
CA ARG A 150 1.08 -9.42 1.55
C ARG A 150 0.25 -10.10 0.47
N PRO A 151 0.48 -11.38 0.17
CA PRO A 151 -0.44 -12.14 -0.66
C PRO A 151 -1.77 -12.31 0.09
N LEU A 152 -2.87 -12.04 -0.63
CA LEU A 152 -4.22 -12.26 -0.12
C LEU A 152 -4.77 -13.60 -0.64
N PRO A 153 -5.62 -14.30 0.15
CA PRO A 153 -6.32 -15.48 -0.34
C PRO A 153 -7.11 -15.11 -1.60
N GLY A 154 -7.28 -16.04 -2.53
CA GLY A 154 -8.00 -15.78 -3.76
C GLY A 154 -8.31 -17.05 -4.56
N PRO A 155 -9.21 -16.96 -5.54
CA PRO A 155 -9.49 -18.07 -6.43
C PRO A 155 -8.26 -18.41 -7.28
N THR A 156 -8.13 -19.69 -7.66
CA THR A 156 -7.07 -20.17 -8.55
C THR A 156 -6.99 -19.35 -9.84
N GLY A 157 -5.77 -19.11 -10.33
CA GLY A 157 -5.52 -18.31 -11.53
C GLY A 157 -5.60 -16.79 -11.31
N ARG A 158 -5.69 -16.32 -10.06
CA ARG A 158 -5.62 -14.90 -9.72
C ARG A 158 -4.70 -14.67 -8.53
N THR A 159 -3.74 -13.79 -8.70
CA THR A 159 -2.86 -13.33 -7.62
C THR A 159 -3.33 -11.98 -7.10
N GLN A 160 -3.27 -11.81 -5.78
CA GLN A 160 -3.77 -10.61 -5.11
C GLN A 160 -2.81 -10.20 -4.01
N HIS A 161 -2.55 -8.90 -3.94
CA HIS A 161 -1.58 -8.34 -3.01
C HIS A 161 -2.16 -7.13 -2.28
N LEU A 162 -1.89 -7.04 -0.99
CA LEU A 162 -2.08 -5.83 -0.20
C LEU A 162 -0.72 -5.16 0.02
N ARG A 163 -0.62 -3.89 -0.36
CA ARG A 163 0.57 -3.05 -0.18
C ARG A 163 0.20 -1.84 0.66
N PRO A 164 0.62 -1.76 1.94
CA PRO A 164 0.54 -0.52 2.70
C PRO A 164 1.39 0.55 2.01
N ALA A 165 0.87 1.75 1.88
CA ALA A 165 1.66 2.88 1.41
C ALA A 165 2.86 3.09 2.35
N ALA A 166 3.99 3.51 1.79
CA ALA A 166 5.07 4.04 2.60
C ALA A 166 4.57 5.34 3.26
N ALA A 167 4.75 5.43 4.58
CA ALA A 167 4.47 6.64 5.35
C ALA A 167 5.53 7.72 5.06
#